data_AF-A0A963S8R8-F1
#
_entry.id   AF-A0A963S8R8-F1
#
_cell.length_a   1.000
_cell.length_b   1.000
_cell.length_c   1.000
_cell.angle_alpha   90.00
_cell.angle_beta   90.00
_cell.angle_gamma   90.00
#
_symmetry.space_group_name_H-M   'P 1'
#
loop_
_entity.id
_entity.type
_entity.pdbx_description
1 polymer ?
#
loop_
_entity_poly.entity_id
_entity_poly.type
_entity_poly.pdbx_seq_one_letter_code
_entity_poly.pdbx_strand_id
1 'polypeptide(L)'
;MIQSVKVRNLSLSRDNVRKRGRDVSIEELAQTIAEQGLLNNLIVTPLKKAGHYSVTAGGRRLRALQLLIEQKVFPADHQIPVLVLQPDADASLDDTVSASLIENTQRVAMNPVDECEAYRYLMKRGASAEDVGKRTGKTTRYVEQRLRL
;
A
#
# COMPACT_ATOMS: atom_id res chain seq x y z
N MET A 1 -8.74 -8.87 -8.52
CA MET A 1 -10.06 -8.45 -9.07
C MET A 1 -10.45 -7.08 -8.52
N ILE A 2 -11.05 -6.19 -9.31
CA ILE A 2 -11.59 -4.92 -8.80
C ILE A 2 -12.96 -5.16 -8.16
N GLN A 3 -13.17 -4.67 -6.94
CA GLN A 3 -14.44 -4.76 -6.20
C GLN A 3 -14.79 -3.40 -5.58
N SER A 4 -16.09 -3.12 -5.41
CA SER A 4 -16.57 -1.94 -4.69
C SER A 4 -16.68 -2.23 -3.21
N VAL A 5 -16.00 -1.45 -2.36
CA VAL A 5 -15.93 -1.68 -0.91
C VAL A 5 -16.20 -0.39 -0.15
N LYS A 6 -16.97 -0.48 0.95
CA LYS A 6 -17.20 0.64 1.86
C LYS A 6 -15.90 1.07 2.54
N VAL A 7 -15.59 2.36 2.56
CA VAL A 7 -14.35 2.87 3.16
C VAL A 7 -14.19 2.44 4.63
N ARG A 8 -15.29 2.39 5.40
CA ARG A 8 -15.30 1.90 6.79
C ARG A 8 -14.88 0.43 6.98
N ASN A 9 -14.89 -0.37 5.91
CA ASN A 9 -14.46 -1.77 5.95
C ASN A 9 -12.98 -1.94 5.61
N LEU A 10 -12.28 -0.84 5.30
CA LEU A 10 -10.88 -0.81 4.97
C LEU A 10 -10.05 -0.42 6.20
N SER A 11 -8.98 -1.16 6.43
CA SER A 11 -8.02 -0.88 7.50
C SER A 11 -6.61 -0.83 6.92
N LEU A 12 -5.73 0.01 7.48
CA LEU A 12 -4.35 0.07 7.00
C LEU A 12 -3.62 -1.24 7.37
N SER A 13 -2.91 -1.84 6.40
CA SER A 13 -2.06 -3.00 6.70
C SER A 13 -0.87 -2.61 7.57
N ARG A 14 -0.49 -3.51 8.48
CA ARG A 14 0.78 -3.43 9.23
C ARG A 14 1.99 -3.61 8.32
N ASP A 15 1.80 -4.24 7.17
CA ASP A 15 2.83 -4.53 6.17
C ASP A 15 3.01 -3.38 5.16
N ASN A 16 2.34 -2.24 5.36
CA ASN A 16 2.57 -1.05 4.55
C ASN A 16 3.94 -0.46 4.87
N VAL A 17 4.87 -0.61 3.92
CA VAL A 17 6.28 -0.22 4.06
C VAL A 17 6.51 1.28 4.10
N ARG A 18 5.60 2.10 3.56
CA ARG A 18 5.71 3.57 3.65
C ARG A 18 4.93 4.08 4.86
N LYS A 19 5.63 4.27 5.99
CA LYS A 19 5.01 4.75 7.24
C LYS A 19 4.78 6.27 7.24
N ARG A 20 5.65 7.05 6.58
CA ARG A 20 5.56 8.53 6.51
C ARG A 20 5.84 9.04 5.09
N GLY A 21 4.87 9.73 4.47
CA GLY A 21 5.08 10.45 3.21
C GLY A 21 5.27 11.94 3.48
N ARG A 22 6.37 12.54 3.02
CA ARG A 22 6.70 13.96 3.26
C ARG A 22 6.18 14.93 2.19
N ASP A 23 5.59 14.43 1.09
CA ASP A 23 5.59 15.21 -0.15
C ASP A 23 4.25 15.89 -0.54
N VAL A 24 3.08 15.43 -0.05
CA VAL A 24 1.78 16.12 -0.26
C VAL A 24 0.94 15.94 1.01
N SER A 25 0.25 16.98 1.46
CA SER A 25 -0.57 16.88 2.67
C SER A 25 -1.75 15.92 2.46
N ILE A 26 -2.33 15.37 3.54
CA ILE A 26 -3.51 14.48 3.41
C ILE A 26 -4.72 15.32 2.94
N GLU A 27 -4.73 16.59 3.35
CA GLU A 27 -5.74 17.61 3.09
C GLU A 27 -5.79 17.97 1.59
N GLU A 28 -4.64 18.27 0.97
CA GLU A 28 -4.55 18.50 -0.48
C GLU A 28 -5.01 17.28 -1.28
N LEU A 29 -4.64 16.08 -0.83
CA LEU A 29 -5.06 14.85 -1.48
C LEU A 29 -6.56 14.61 -1.31
N ALA A 30 -7.13 14.93 -0.15
CA ALA A 30 -8.57 14.86 0.09
C ALA A 30 -9.33 15.83 -0.81
N GLN A 31 -8.87 17.08 -0.94
CA GLN A 31 -9.47 18.05 -1.85
C GLN A 31 -9.45 17.55 -3.30
N THR A 32 -8.31 17.03 -3.76
CA THR A 32 -8.20 16.44 -5.10
C THR A 32 -9.19 15.28 -5.31
N ILE A 33 -9.34 14.40 -4.31
CA ILE A 33 -10.29 13.27 -4.38
C ILE A 33 -11.75 13.77 -4.37
N ALA A 34 -12.06 14.83 -3.64
CA ALA A 34 -13.40 15.40 -3.63
C ALA A 34 -13.79 16.00 -4.99
N GLU A 35 -12.85 16.63 -5.69
CA GLU A 35 -13.09 17.30 -6.98
C GLU A 35 -13.06 16.32 -8.17
N GLN A 36 -12.08 15.41 -8.19
CA GLN A 36 -11.78 14.56 -9.37
C GLN A 36 -12.14 13.09 -9.15
N GLY A 37 -12.50 12.71 -7.93
CA GLY A 37 -12.71 11.32 -7.54
C GLY A 37 -11.41 10.54 -7.30
N LEU A 38 -11.56 9.27 -6.93
CA LEU A 38 -10.42 8.38 -6.70
C LEU A 38 -9.90 7.81 -8.03
N LEU A 39 -8.92 8.50 -8.64
CA LEU A 39 -8.33 8.09 -9.93
C LEU A 39 -7.54 6.78 -9.87
N ASN A 40 -6.94 6.49 -8.71
CA ASN A 40 -6.13 5.30 -8.50
C ASN A 40 -6.72 4.45 -7.37
N ASN A 41 -7.09 3.22 -7.70
CA ASN A 41 -7.65 2.27 -6.75
C ASN A 41 -6.66 1.92 -5.63
N LEU A 42 -7.19 1.67 -4.42
CA LEU A 42 -6.41 1.08 -3.33
C LEU A 42 -6.13 -0.39 -3.65
N ILE A 43 -4.96 -0.88 -3.24
CA ILE A 43 -4.65 -2.32 -3.30
C ILE A 43 -4.89 -2.90 -1.93
N VAL A 44 -5.68 -3.97 -1.88
CA VAL A 44 -6.16 -4.55 -0.63
C VAL A 44 -6.05 -6.06 -0.61
N THR A 45 -5.92 -6.63 0.58
CA THR A 45 -6.07 -8.06 0.84
C THR A 45 -7.27 -8.34 1.72
N PRO A 46 -7.98 -9.46 1.53
CA PRO A 46 -9.10 -9.83 2.38
C PRO A 46 -8.63 -10.12 3.81
N LEU A 47 -9.41 -9.67 4.79
CA LEU A 47 -9.24 -10.04 6.19
C LEU A 47 -10.06 -11.29 6.54
N LYS A 48 -9.77 -11.91 7.69
CA LYS A 48 -10.54 -13.07 8.21
C LYS A 48 -12.05 -12.77 8.31
N LYS A 49 -12.40 -11.51 8.58
CA LYS A 49 -13.79 -11.06 8.61
C LYS A 49 -14.26 -10.76 7.19
N ALA A 50 -15.27 -11.49 6.72
CA ALA A 50 -15.83 -11.32 5.38
C ALA A 50 -16.25 -9.86 5.11
N GLY A 51 -15.94 -9.36 3.92
CA GLY A 51 -16.24 -7.99 3.51
C GLY A 51 -15.36 -6.91 4.14
N HIS A 52 -14.35 -7.28 4.94
CA HIS A 52 -13.30 -6.38 5.43
C HIS A 52 -11.98 -6.65 4.73
N TYR A 53 -11.22 -5.59 4.51
CA TYR A 53 -9.95 -5.67 3.78
C TYR A 53 -8.85 -4.86 4.45
N SER A 54 -7.61 -5.28 4.23
CA SER A 54 -6.40 -4.61 4.66
C SER A 54 -5.75 -3.91 3.47
N VAL A 55 -5.52 -2.61 3.58
CA VAL A 55 -4.92 -1.77 2.53
C VAL A 55 -3.40 -1.94 2.56
N THR A 56 -2.86 -2.61 1.55
CA THR A 56 -1.43 -2.86 1.37
C THR A 56 -0.73 -1.72 0.62
N ALA A 57 -1.43 -1.08 -0.32
CA ALA A 57 -0.94 0.10 -1.03
C ALA A 57 -2.04 1.19 -1.15
N GLY A 58 -1.61 2.45 -1.07
CA GLY A 58 -2.51 3.60 -1.09
C GLY A 58 -2.93 4.13 0.28
N GLY A 59 -2.14 3.91 1.34
CA GLY A 59 -2.47 4.35 2.70
C GLY A 59 -2.80 5.84 2.86
N ARG A 60 -2.20 6.73 2.06
CA ARG A 60 -2.53 8.17 2.05
C ARG A 60 -3.91 8.45 1.46
N ARG A 61 -4.28 7.75 0.38
CA ARG A 61 -5.61 7.82 -0.23
C ARG A 61 -6.68 7.31 0.74
N LEU A 62 -6.39 6.24 1.48
CA LEU A 62 -7.28 5.76 2.55
C LEU A 62 -7.52 6.84 3.61
N ARG A 63 -6.46 7.49 4.11
CA ARG A 63 -6.60 8.57 5.10
C ARG A 63 -7.34 9.78 4.55
N ALA A 64 -7.08 10.17 3.31
CA ALA A 64 -7.80 11.26 2.64
C ALA A 64 -9.31 10.95 2.52
N LEU A 65 -9.67 9.71 2.15
CA LEU A 65 -11.07 9.27 2.10
C LEU A 65 -11.73 9.25 3.48
N GLN A 66 -11.00 8.82 4.52
CA GLN A 66 -11.48 8.86 5.90
C GLN A 66 -11.74 10.29 6.36
N LEU A 67 -10.82 11.22 6.04
CA LEU A 67 -10.96 12.64 6.35
C LEU A 67 -12.18 13.27 5.64
N LEU A 68 -12.43 12.93 4.37
CA LEU A 68 -13.63 13.40 3.67
C LEU A 68 -14.94 12.89 4.28
N ILE A 69 -14.94 11.67 4.83
CA ILE A 69 -16.10 11.12 5.56
C ILE A 69 -16.28 11.83 6.91
N GLU A 70 -15.19 12.06 7.65
CA GLU A 70 -15.20 12.79 8.92
C GLU A 70 -15.71 14.23 8.74
N GLN A 71 -15.32 14.88 7.65
CA GLN A 71 -15.78 16.22 7.26
C GLN A 71 -17.21 16.22 6.70
N LYS A 72 -17.87 15.05 6.59
CA LYS A 72 -19.22 14.86 6.02
C LYS A 72 -19.34 15.28 4.55
N VAL A 73 -18.22 15.39 3.84
CA VAL A 73 -18.20 15.60 2.38
C VAL A 73 -18.68 14.33 1.69
N PHE A 74 -18.23 13.18 2.16
CA PHE A 74 -18.72 11.87 1.72
C PHE A 74 -19.61 11.21 2.79
N PRO A 75 -20.63 10.44 2.38
CA PRO A 75 -21.45 9.71 3.33
C PRO A 75 -20.66 8.58 4.01
N ALA A 76 -21.07 8.19 5.22
CA ALA A 76 -20.37 7.17 6.02
C ALA A 76 -20.34 5.77 5.37
N ASP A 77 -21.21 5.52 4.39
CA ASP A 77 -21.29 4.29 3.61
C ASP A 77 -20.69 4.41 2.21
N HIS A 78 -19.98 5.51 1.91
CA HIS A 78 -19.32 5.74 0.64
C HIS A 78 -18.46 4.54 0.25
N GLN A 79 -18.62 4.12 -1.01
CA GLN A 79 -17.93 2.97 -1.58
C GLN A 79 -16.92 3.43 -2.61
N ILE A 80 -15.79 2.72 -2.67
CA ILE A 80 -14.74 2.98 -3.64
C ILE A 80 -14.32 1.69 -4.34
N PRO A 81 -13.86 1.78 -5.60
CA PRO A 81 -13.22 0.66 -6.27
C PRO A 81 -11.86 0.35 -5.63
N VAL A 82 -11.66 -0.91 -5.26
CA VAL A 82 -10.39 -1.43 -4.73
C VAL A 82 -9.93 -2.62 -5.55
N LEU A 83 -8.62 -2.73 -5.76
CA LEU A 83 -8.00 -3.92 -6.33
C LEU A 83 -7.76 -4.93 -5.21
N VAL A 84 -8.58 -5.97 -5.17
CA VAL A 84 -8.42 -7.09 -4.24
C VAL A 84 -7.36 -8.03 -4.81
N LEU A 85 -6.24 -8.16 -4.10
CA LEU A 85 -5.30 -9.26 -4.26
C LEU A 85 -5.92 -10.45 -3.53
N GLN A 86 -6.42 -11.42 -4.30
CA GLN A 86 -6.79 -12.70 -3.73
C GLN A 86 -5.51 -13.42 -3.34
N PRO A 87 -5.44 -13.98 -2.13
CA PRO A 87 -4.43 -14.98 -1.87
C PRO A 87 -4.83 -16.21 -2.70
N ASP A 88 -4.29 -16.35 -3.90
CA ASP A 88 -4.15 -17.68 -4.49
C ASP A 88 -3.36 -18.50 -3.46
N ALA A 89 -3.55 -19.81 -3.39
CA ALA A 89 -2.95 -20.65 -2.34
C ALA A 89 -1.39 -20.54 -2.24
N ASP A 90 -0.74 -19.89 -3.21
CA ASP A 90 0.69 -19.57 -3.26
C ASP A 90 1.05 -18.08 -3.09
N ALA A 91 0.07 -17.18 -2.98
CA ALA A 91 0.31 -15.75 -2.73
C ALA A 91 0.69 -15.55 -1.26
N SER A 92 1.94 -15.91 -0.98
CA SER A 92 2.60 -15.69 0.30
C SER A 92 2.49 -14.22 0.72
N LEU A 93 2.57 -13.96 2.02
CA LEU A 93 2.71 -12.61 2.59
C LEU A 93 3.87 -11.80 1.98
N ASP A 94 4.73 -12.42 1.18
CA ASP A 94 5.77 -11.74 0.43
C ASP A 94 5.21 -11.00 -0.79
N ASP A 95 4.13 -11.46 -1.42
CA ASP A 95 3.55 -10.83 -2.60
C ASP A 95 2.85 -9.51 -2.27
N THR A 96 2.26 -9.40 -1.08
CA THR A 96 1.64 -8.15 -0.61
C THR A 96 2.67 -7.06 -0.34
N VAL A 97 3.78 -7.42 0.32
CA VAL A 97 4.89 -6.50 0.56
C VAL A 97 5.63 -6.18 -0.73
N SER A 98 5.81 -7.18 -1.61
CA SER A 98 6.39 -6.97 -2.94
C SER A 98 5.53 -6.04 -3.77
N ALA A 99 4.20 -6.21 -3.81
CA ALA A 99 3.29 -5.31 -4.53
C ALA A 99 3.33 -3.88 -3.97
N SER A 100 3.37 -3.73 -2.63
CA SER A 100 3.53 -2.42 -1.98
C SER A 100 4.88 -1.77 -2.31
N LEU A 101 5.96 -2.54 -2.31
CA LEU A 101 7.29 -2.11 -2.70
C LEU A 101 7.35 -1.70 -4.18
N ILE A 102 6.81 -2.51 -5.08
CA ILE A 102 6.78 -2.25 -6.52
C ILE A 102 6.03 -0.95 -6.81
N GLU A 103 4.83 -0.78 -6.27
CA GLU A 103 4.01 0.41 -6.50
C GLU A 103 4.68 1.68 -5.97
N ASN A 104 5.29 1.62 -4.79
CA ASN A 104 5.99 2.77 -4.21
C ASN A 104 7.27 3.09 -4.99
N THR A 105 8.08 2.09 -5.35
CA THR A 105 9.34 2.30 -6.08
C THR A 105 9.12 2.90 -7.47
N GLN A 106 7.98 2.60 -8.11
CA GLN A 106 7.66 3.07 -9.46
C GLN A 106 7.10 4.51 -9.52
N ARG A 107 6.58 5.08 -8.42
CA ARG A 107 5.91 6.40 -8.45
C ARG A 107 6.75 7.54 -7.89
N VAL A 108 7.32 7.37 -6.69
CA VAL A 108 8.13 8.39 -5.99
C VAL A 108 9.18 7.65 -5.17
N ALA A 109 10.43 8.06 -5.23
CA ALA A 109 11.52 7.41 -4.50
C ALA A 109 11.16 7.23 -3.02
N MET A 110 11.17 5.98 -2.56
CA MET A 110 10.95 5.64 -1.15
C MET A 110 12.12 6.18 -0.31
N ASN A 111 11.85 6.57 0.94
CA ASN A 111 12.90 6.95 1.87
C ASN A 111 13.86 5.76 2.10
N PRO A 112 15.19 5.95 2.06
CA PRO A 112 16.16 4.88 2.31
C PRO A 112 15.92 4.02 3.56
N VAL A 113 15.39 4.61 4.64
CA VAL A 113 15.09 3.89 5.89
C VAL A 113 13.90 2.94 5.72
N ASP A 114 12.82 3.42 5.11
CA ASP A 114 11.63 2.60 4.83
C ASP A 114 11.98 1.46 3.85
N GLU A 115 12.84 1.75 2.86
CA GLU A 115 13.34 0.76 1.90
C GLU A 115 14.19 -0.33 2.59
N CYS A 116 15.06 0.04 3.55
CA CYS A 116 15.83 -0.91 4.35
C CYS A 116 14.91 -1.80 5.22
N GLU A 117 13.93 -1.22 5.92
CA GLU A 117 12.98 -2.00 6.73
C GLU A 117 12.17 -2.99 5.87
N ALA A 118 11.75 -2.56 4.68
CA ALA A 118 11.02 -3.37 3.72
C ALA A 118 11.85 -4.57 3.22
N TYR A 119 13.11 -4.33 2.85
CA TYR A 119 14.01 -5.40 2.41
C TYR A 119 14.31 -6.38 3.54
N ARG A 120 14.56 -5.88 4.75
CA ARG A 120 14.73 -6.73 5.95
C ARG A 120 13.51 -7.58 6.23
N TYR A 121 12.31 -7.04 6.03
CA TYR A 121 11.07 -7.77 6.20
C TYR A 121 10.97 -8.93 5.21
N LEU A 122 11.25 -8.71 3.93
CA LEU A 122 11.24 -9.78 2.91
C LEU A 122 12.30 -10.86 3.19
N MET A 123 13.52 -10.46 3.59
CA MET A 123 14.58 -11.42 3.89
C MET A 123 14.26 -12.31 5.09
N LYS A 124 13.59 -11.78 6.12
CA LYS A 124 13.13 -12.57 7.28
C LYS A 124 12.13 -13.66 6.89
N ARG A 125 11.51 -13.55 5.72
CA ARG A 125 10.50 -14.49 5.22
C ARG A 125 11.06 -15.45 4.17
N GLY A 126 12.37 -15.38 3.91
CA GLY A 126 13.11 -16.32 3.06
C GLY A 126 13.55 -15.76 1.71
N ALA A 127 13.22 -14.52 1.37
CA ALA A 127 13.69 -13.91 0.12
C ALA A 127 15.19 -13.62 0.14
N SER A 128 15.91 -13.94 -0.94
CA SER A 128 17.30 -13.52 -1.11
C SER A 128 17.39 -12.05 -1.56
N ALA A 129 18.56 -11.42 -1.43
CA ALA A 129 18.78 -10.06 -1.96
C ALA A 129 18.58 -9.99 -3.48
N GLU A 130 18.87 -11.08 -4.19
CA GLU A 130 18.63 -11.20 -5.63
C GLU A 130 17.13 -11.22 -5.95
N ASP A 131 16.32 -11.95 -5.17
CA ASP A 131 14.87 -12.00 -5.33
C ASP A 131 14.23 -10.63 -5.08
N VAL A 132 14.68 -9.93 -4.03
CA VAL A 132 14.22 -8.57 -3.73
C VAL A 132 14.58 -7.60 -4.87
N GLY A 133 15.79 -7.73 -5.43
CA GLY A 133 16.25 -6.94 -6.58
C GLY A 133 15.37 -7.15 -7.80
N LYS A 134 15.13 -8.42 -8.17
CA LYS A 134 14.24 -8.81 -9.28
C LYS A 134 12.83 -8.25 -9.10
N ARG A 135 12.26 -8.38 -7.90
CA ARG A 135 10.90 -7.91 -7.59
C ARG A 135 10.79 -6.38 -7.62
N THR A 136 11.81 -5.66 -7.19
CA THR A 136 11.76 -4.18 -7.08
C THR A 136 12.39 -3.45 -8.27
N GLY A 137 12.93 -4.18 -9.25
CA GLY A 137 13.64 -3.61 -10.39
C GLY A 137 14.99 -2.95 -10.02
N LYS A 138 15.61 -3.39 -8.92
CA LYS A 138 16.91 -2.90 -8.43
C LYS A 138 17.99 -3.97 -8.57
N THR A 139 19.25 -3.55 -8.62
CA THR A 139 20.37 -4.49 -8.64
C THR A 139 20.56 -5.12 -7.25
N THR A 140 21.04 -6.37 -7.19
CA THR A 140 21.38 -7.05 -5.93
C THR A 140 22.30 -6.20 -5.07
N ARG A 141 23.30 -5.55 -5.69
CA ARG A 141 24.24 -4.63 -5.01
C ARG A 141 23.53 -3.44 -4.36
N TYR A 142 22.51 -2.88 -5.00
CA TYR A 142 21.72 -1.78 -4.43
C TYR A 142 20.95 -2.24 -3.19
N VAL A 143 20.34 -3.43 -3.25
CA VAL A 143 19.62 -4.04 -2.12
C VAL A 143 20.58 -4.29 -0.94
N GLU A 144 21.74 -4.89 -1.19
CA GLU A 144 22.76 -5.13 -0.16
C GLU A 144 23.28 -3.84 0.48
N GLN A 145 23.50 -2.79 -0.31
CA GLN A 145 23.92 -1.50 0.20
C GLN A 145 22.85 -0.86 1.09
N ARG A 146 21.57 -1.00 0.73
CA ARG A 146 20.45 -0.49 1.53
C ARG A 146 20.30 -1.22 2.87
N LEU A 147 20.54 -2.53 2.90
CA LEU A 147 20.46 -3.34 4.12
C LEU A 147 21.54 -3.02 5.17
N ARG A 148 22.58 -2.27 4.79
CA ARG A 148 23.67 -1.83 5.69
C ARG A 148 23.35 -0.54 6.46
N LEU A 149 22.22 0.10 6.18
CA LEU A 149 21.68 1.24 6.94
C LEU A 149 21.10 0.77 8.28
#